data_AF-A0A2H0A273-F1
#
_entry.id   AF-A0A2H0A273-F1
#
_cell.length_a   1.000
_cell.length_b   1.000
_cell.length_c   1.000
_cell.angle_alpha   90.00
_cell.angle_beta   90.00
_cell.angle_gamma   90.00
#
_symmetry.space_group_name_H-M   'P 1'
#
loop_
_entity.id
_entity.type
_entity.pdbx_description
1 polymer ?
#
loop_
_entity_poly.entity_id
_entity_poly.type
_entity_poly.pdbx_seq_one_letter_code
_entity_poly.pdbx_strand_id
1 'polypeptide(L)'
;MISSFIGCRVQLESIYYFSAYAYHLKNPDIVLRHQNFVKCLEDTGIKVEINKFKYKEINCPFCKKIIVRHEEKETDVSIALELIEIFFKDECDIAVLITGDTDLAPAVRMARNFFPEKHVSFAFPAFRKNKELSKLCPESTNIKPQQYARFQFPYPYTLKDGRVISKPQSW
;
A
#
# COMPACT_ATOMS: atom_id res chain seq x y z
N MET A 1 10.18 -0.63 11.85
CA MET A 1 9.71 -0.06 13.14
C MET A 1 8.17 -0.05 13.21
N ILE A 2 7.52 -1.20 12.96
CA ILE A 2 6.06 -1.42 13.13
C ILE A 2 5.74 -1.94 14.55
N SER A 3 6.78 -2.25 15.35
CA SER A 3 6.69 -2.82 16.69
C SER A 3 5.96 -1.95 17.72
N SER A 4 5.64 -0.69 17.44
CA SER A 4 4.90 0.16 18.40
C SER A 4 3.37 0.08 18.26
N PHE A 5 2.83 -0.62 17.26
CA PHE A 5 1.38 -0.70 17.01
C PHE A 5 0.76 -2.04 17.37
N ILE A 6 1.58 -3.06 17.61
CA ILE A 6 1.16 -4.42 17.92
C ILE A 6 1.80 -4.75 19.26
N GLY A 7 1.01 -5.21 20.24
CA GLY A 7 1.44 -5.40 21.64
C GLY A 7 2.73 -6.23 21.79
N CYS A 8 3.31 -6.22 23.00
CA CYS A 8 4.66 -6.68 23.37
C CYS A 8 5.08 -8.15 23.04
N ARG A 9 4.45 -8.82 22.07
CA ARG A 9 4.74 -10.19 21.62
C ARG A 9 4.76 -10.37 20.09
N VAL A 10 4.77 -9.29 19.31
CA VAL A 10 4.78 -9.39 17.83
C VAL A 10 6.06 -8.81 17.25
N GLN A 11 6.70 -9.59 16.38
CA GLN A 11 7.87 -9.20 15.62
C GLN A 11 7.45 -8.82 14.20
N LEU A 12 8.03 -7.73 13.68
CA LEU A 12 7.85 -7.36 12.28
C LEU A 12 8.73 -8.27 11.42
N GLU A 13 8.11 -9.04 10.52
CA GLU A 13 8.82 -9.93 9.60
C GLU A 13 9.11 -9.25 8.26
N SER A 14 8.07 -8.91 7.50
CA SER A 14 8.19 -8.30 6.16
C SER A 14 7.21 -7.14 5.97
N ILE A 15 7.54 -6.24 5.05
CA ILE A 15 6.66 -5.17 4.59
C ILE A 15 6.62 -5.23 3.08
N TYR A 16 5.41 -5.18 2.52
CA TYR A 16 5.15 -5.13 1.09
C TYR A 16 4.53 -3.79 0.73
N TYR A 17 5.01 -3.18 -0.35
CA TYR A 17 4.49 -1.93 -0.88
C TYR A 17 4.09 -2.10 -2.34
N PHE A 18 2.82 -1.88 -2.63
CA PHE A 18 2.24 -2.02 -3.97
C PHE A 18 1.92 -0.63 -4.52
N SER A 19 2.28 -0.37 -5.77
CA SER A 19 1.96 0.90 -6.42
C SER A 19 2.04 0.80 -7.94
N ALA A 20 1.85 1.92 -8.63
CA ALA A 20 2.08 2.06 -10.05
C ALA A 20 2.72 3.41 -10.40
N TYR A 21 3.61 3.43 -11.39
CA TYR A 21 4.19 4.68 -11.87
C TYR A 21 3.27 5.38 -12.89
N ALA A 22 2.93 6.63 -12.61
CA ALA A 22 2.01 7.44 -13.42
C ALA A 22 2.69 8.03 -14.68
N TYR A 23 3.33 7.20 -15.49
CA TYR A 23 4.01 7.62 -16.74
C TYR A 23 3.09 8.34 -17.73
N HIS A 24 1.78 8.04 -17.68
CA HIS A 24 0.76 8.67 -18.52
C HIS A 24 0.60 10.19 -18.30
N LEU A 25 1.06 10.72 -17.16
CA LEU A 25 1.01 12.16 -16.88
C LEU A 25 2.03 12.95 -17.71
N LYS A 26 2.98 12.28 -18.38
CA LYS A 26 4.03 12.90 -19.21
C LYS A 26 4.82 14.00 -18.49
N ASN A 27 4.85 13.96 -17.16
CA ASN A 27 5.63 14.85 -16.33
C ASN A 27 6.74 14.03 -15.66
N PRO A 28 8.00 14.16 -16.10
CA PRO A 28 9.10 13.37 -15.57
C PRO A 28 9.35 13.63 -14.09
N ASP A 29 9.09 14.83 -13.58
CA ASP A 29 9.29 15.17 -12.17
C ASP A 29 8.31 14.45 -11.25
N ILE A 30 7.07 14.21 -11.68
CA ILE A 30 6.11 13.43 -10.88
C ILE A 30 6.61 11.99 -10.72
N VAL A 31 7.02 11.38 -11.83
CA VAL A 31 7.50 10.00 -11.86
C VAL A 31 8.81 9.87 -11.09
N LEU A 32 9.77 10.78 -11.32
CA LEU A 32 11.07 10.77 -10.66
C LEU A 32 10.94 10.88 -9.14
N ARG A 33 10.05 11.74 -8.64
CA ARG A 33 9.78 11.87 -7.20
C ARG A 33 9.23 10.57 -6.61
N HIS A 34 8.31 9.91 -7.31
CA HIS A 34 7.78 8.62 -6.87
C HIS A 34 8.85 7.53 -6.92
N GLN A 35 9.64 7.45 -7.99
CA GLN A 35 10.77 6.52 -8.09
C GLN A 35 11.81 6.72 -6.99
N ASN A 36 12.13 7.97 -6.63
CA ASN A 36 13.03 8.28 -5.53
C ASN A 36 12.45 7.81 -4.18
N PHE A 37 11.15 8.01 -3.95
CA PHE A 37 10.49 7.49 -2.76
C PHE A 37 10.54 5.96 -2.70
N VAL A 38 10.25 5.28 -3.81
CA VAL A 38 10.33 3.82 -3.92
C VAL A 38 11.74 3.31 -3.64
N LYS A 39 12.78 3.96 -4.19
CA LYS A 39 14.18 3.61 -3.89
C LYS A 39 14.49 3.70 -2.39
N CYS A 40 13.98 4.72 -1.69
CA CYS A 40 14.15 4.81 -0.23
C CYS A 40 13.46 3.63 0.48
N LEU A 41 12.27 3.22 0.04
CA LEU A 41 11.57 2.05 0.60
C LEU A 41 12.39 0.77 0.40
N GLU A 42 12.81 0.50 -0.84
CA GLU A 42 13.62 -0.68 -1.19
C GLU A 42 14.92 -0.74 -0.37
N ASP A 43 15.58 0.42 -0.18
CA ASP A 43 16.82 0.52 0.61
C ASP A 43 16.61 0.14 2.09
N THR A 44 15.40 0.31 2.63
CA THR A 44 15.04 -0.20 3.98
C THR A 44 14.73 -1.69 4.05
N GLY A 45 14.68 -2.38 2.91
CA GLY A 45 14.30 -3.80 2.81
C GLY A 45 12.80 -4.03 2.61
N ILE A 46 12.01 -2.98 2.32
CA ILE A 46 10.61 -3.13 1.94
C ILE A 46 10.55 -3.80 0.56
N LYS A 47 9.75 -4.86 0.44
CA LYS A 47 9.49 -5.56 -0.83
C LYS A 47 8.52 -4.71 -1.65
N VAL A 48 8.93 -4.24 -2.82
CA VAL A 48 8.13 -3.35 -3.65
C VAL A 48 7.62 -4.08 -4.89
N GLU A 49 6.32 -3.95 -5.17
CA GLU A 49 5.71 -4.39 -6.41
C GLU A 49 5.12 -3.19 -7.17
N ILE A 50 5.60 -2.97 -8.39
CA ILE A 50 5.15 -1.88 -9.26
C ILE A 50 4.30 -2.42 -10.40
N ASN A 51 3.00 -2.18 -10.30
CA ASN A 51 2.02 -2.42 -11.34
C ASN A 51 1.95 -1.28 -12.36
N LYS A 52 0.97 -1.36 -13.27
CA LYS A 52 0.82 -0.47 -14.41
C LYS A 52 -0.51 0.27 -14.40
N PHE A 53 -0.48 1.49 -14.92
CA PHE A 53 -1.70 2.18 -15.35
C PHE A 53 -2.12 1.65 -16.71
N LYS A 54 -3.43 1.36 -16.86
CA LYS A 54 -4.03 1.00 -18.15
C LYS A 54 -4.87 2.16 -18.68
N TYR A 55 -4.65 2.45 -19.95
CA TYR A 55 -5.47 3.37 -20.72
C TYR A 55 -6.92 2.89 -20.81
N LYS A 56 -7.87 3.81 -20.65
CA LYS A 56 -9.30 3.54 -20.77
C LYS A 56 -10.01 4.74 -21.38
N GLU A 57 -10.75 4.50 -22.46
CA GLU A 57 -11.72 5.45 -22.98
C GLU A 57 -13.05 5.26 -22.24
N ILE A 58 -13.62 6.35 -21.74
CA ILE A 58 -14.99 6.36 -21.22
C ILE A 58 -15.82 7.35 -22.04
N ASN A 59 -17.05 6.97 -22.34
CA ASN A 59 -18.00 7.88 -22.97
C ASN A 59 -18.64 8.76 -21.90
N CYS A 60 -18.62 10.08 -22.10
CA CYS A 60 -19.39 10.97 -21.25
C CYS A 60 -20.88 10.60 -21.34
N PRO A 61 -21.57 10.30 -20.22
CA PRO A 61 -22.96 9.86 -20.25
C PRO A 61 -23.89 10.95 -20.79
N PHE A 62 -23.50 12.23 -20.66
CA PHE A 62 -24.29 13.39 -21.08
C PHE A 62 -24.02 13.84 -22.52
N CYS A 63 -22.75 14.02 -22.90
CA CYS A 63 -22.38 14.62 -24.19
C CYS A 63 -21.75 13.65 -25.20
N LYS A 64 -21.62 12.36 -24.84
CA LYS A 64 -21.04 11.28 -25.66
C LYS A 64 -19.59 11.48 -26.13
N LYS A 65 -18.93 12.58 -25.71
CA LYS A 65 -17.49 12.76 -25.95
C LYS A 65 -16.68 11.68 -25.24
N ILE A 66 -15.64 11.20 -25.92
CA ILE A 66 -14.65 10.29 -25.35
C ILE A 66 -13.78 11.06 -24.35
N ILE A 67 -13.67 10.53 -23.14
CA ILE A 67 -12.78 11.00 -22.09
C ILE A 67 -11.74 9.91 -21.89
N VAL A 68 -10.47 10.28 -22.02
CA VAL A 68 -9.36 9.39 -21.71
C VAL A 68 -9.12 9.40 -20.20
N ARG A 69 -9.09 8.21 -19.59
CA ARG A 69 -8.67 7.98 -18.22
C ARG A 69 -7.56 6.94 -18.17
N HIS A 70 -6.80 6.98 -17.08
CA HIS A 70 -5.84 5.96 -16.74
C HIS A 70 -6.24 5.40 -15.38
N GLU A 71 -6.41 4.08 -15.32
CA GLU A 71 -6.73 3.37 -14.09
C GLU A 71 -5.52 2.55 -13.70
N GLU A 72 -5.13 2.62 -12.43
CA GLU A 72 -4.23 1.63 -11.86
C GLU A 72 -4.88 0.25 -11.99
N LYS A 73 -4.10 -0.75 -12.38
CA LYS A 73 -4.58 -2.12 -12.56
C LYS A 73 -3.73 -3.07 -11.76
N GLU A 74 -4.33 -4.20 -11.41
CA GLU A 74 -3.69 -5.36 -10.79
C GLU A 74 -3.26 -5.13 -9.32
N THR A 75 -3.16 -3.91 -8.80
CA THR A 75 -2.75 -3.65 -7.40
C THR A 75 -3.60 -4.32 -6.34
N ASP A 76 -4.92 -4.27 -6.46
CA ASP A 76 -5.86 -4.98 -5.59
C ASP A 76 -5.66 -6.50 -5.66
N VAL A 77 -5.49 -7.03 -6.87
CA VAL A 77 -5.23 -8.45 -7.13
C VAL A 77 -3.87 -8.88 -6.56
N SER A 78 -2.82 -8.09 -6.75
CA SER A 78 -1.48 -8.34 -6.21
C SER A 78 -1.50 -8.41 -4.69
N ILE A 79 -2.14 -7.43 -4.02
CA ILE A 79 -2.31 -7.43 -2.56
C ILE A 79 -3.06 -8.68 -2.10
N ALA A 80 -4.14 -9.04 -2.79
CA ALA A 80 -4.93 -10.22 -2.47
C ALA A 80 -4.13 -11.52 -2.60
N LEU A 81 -3.35 -11.66 -3.68
CA LEU A 81 -2.52 -12.84 -3.92
C LEU A 81 -1.37 -12.94 -2.92
N GLU A 82 -0.68 -11.83 -2.64
CA GLU A 82 0.41 -11.82 -1.65
C GLU A 82 -0.11 -12.21 -0.27
N LEU A 83 -1.27 -11.69 0.16
CA LEU A 83 -1.87 -12.07 1.46
C LEU A 83 -2.08 -13.59 1.57
N ILE A 84 -2.61 -14.21 0.52
CA ILE A 84 -2.86 -15.64 0.50
C ILE A 84 -1.53 -16.41 0.44
N GLU A 85 -0.56 -15.93 -0.33
CA GLU A 85 0.75 -16.55 -0.49
C GLU A 85 1.55 -16.57 0.82
N ILE A 86 1.66 -15.44 1.53
CA ILE A 86 2.42 -15.37 2.79
C ILE A 86 1.81 -16.25 3.88
N PHE A 87 0.48 -16.39 3.90
CA PHE A 87 -0.19 -17.31 4.82
C PHE A 87 -0.02 -18.77 4.41
N PHE A 88 -0.10 -19.06 3.11
CA PHE A 88 0.13 -20.40 2.58
C PHE A 88 1.56 -20.91 2.86
N LYS A 89 2.54 -20.02 2.75
CA LYS A 89 3.96 -20.30 3.03
C LYS A 89 4.32 -20.25 4.52
N ASP A 90 3.35 -19.96 5.39
CA ASP A 90 3.56 -19.82 6.83
C ASP A 90 4.61 -18.75 7.20
N GLU A 91 4.71 -17.67 6.41
CA GLU A 91 5.70 -16.61 6.60
C GLU A 91 5.34 -15.66 7.76
N CYS A 92 4.07 -15.61 8.18
CA CYS A 92 3.64 -14.79 9.31
C CYS A 92 2.38 -15.34 9.97
N ASP A 93 2.13 -14.93 11.21
CA ASP A 93 0.88 -15.22 11.94
C ASP A 93 -0.16 -14.13 11.80
N ILE A 94 0.29 -12.91 11.53
CA ILE A 94 -0.53 -11.69 11.49
C ILE A 94 -0.19 -10.90 10.24
N ALA A 95 -1.19 -10.64 9.41
CA ALA A 95 -1.13 -9.68 8.31
C ALA A 95 -1.88 -8.39 8.67
N VAL A 96 -1.26 -7.25 8.39
CA VAL A 96 -1.88 -5.93 8.54
C VAL A 96 -1.99 -5.26 7.18
N LEU A 97 -3.21 -5.06 6.69
CA LEU A 97 -3.46 -4.39 5.42
C LEU A 97 -3.62 -2.87 5.63
N ILE A 98 -2.78 -2.07 4.99
CA ILE A 98 -2.86 -0.61 5.04
C ILE A 98 -3.72 -0.12 3.87
N THR A 99 -5.04 -0.12 4.05
CA THR A 99 -5.98 0.21 2.98
C THR A 99 -7.35 0.59 3.55
N GLY A 100 -8.12 1.37 2.78
CA GLY A 100 -9.54 1.60 3.01
C GLY A 100 -10.42 1.03 1.90
N ASP A 101 -9.83 0.22 1.01
CA ASP A 101 -10.47 -0.31 -0.19
C ASP A 101 -11.26 -1.58 0.10
N THR A 102 -12.56 -1.54 -0.16
CA THR A 102 -13.49 -2.66 0.06
C THR A 102 -13.28 -3.81 -0.91
N ASP A 103 -12.62 -3.58 -2.03
CA ASP A 103 -12.40 -4.62 -3.05
C ASP A 103 -11.50 -5.75 -2.54
N LEU A 104 -10.77 -5.53 -1.44
CA LEU A 104 -9.96 -6.54 -0.74
C LEU A 104 -10.78 -7.42 0.24
N ALA A 105 -12.03 -7.07 0.54
CA ALA A 105 -12.86 -7.84 1.47
C ALA A 105 -13.04 -9.33 1.08
N PRO A 106 -13.22 -9.71 -0.21
CA PRO A 106 -13.24 -11.11 -0.63
C PRO A 106 -11.96 -11.86 -0.28
N ALA A 107 -10.79 -11.25 -0.51
CA ALA A 107 -9.49 -11.85 -0.21
C ALA A 107 -9.33 -12.09 1.30
N VAL A 108 -9.73 -11.12 2.13
CA VAL A 108 -9.69 -11.27 3.59
C VAL A 108 -10.65 -12.36 4.08
N ARG A 109 -11.86 -12.46 3.52
CA ARG A 109 -12.78 -13.58 3.83
C ARG A 109 -12.18 -14.93 3.47
N MET A 110 -11.53 -15.02 2.31
CA MET A 110 -10.84 -16.23 1.87
C MET A 110 -9.70 -16.59 2.82
N ALA A 111 -8.82 -15.63 3.14
CA ALA A 111 -7.71 -15.85 4.05
C ALA A 111 -8.17 -16.38 5.41
N ARG A 112 -9.20 -15.76 6.00
CA ARG A 112 -9.76 -16.21 7.30
C ARG A 112 -10.40 -17.60 7.24
N ASN A 113 -10.95 -17.98 6.09
CA ASN A 113 -11.58 -19.30 5.91
C ASN A 113 -10.54 -20.42 5.74
N PHE A 114 -9.49 -20.18 4.97
CA PHE A 114 -8.44 -21.19 4.71
C PHE A 114 -7.36 -21.24 5.80
N PHE A 115 -7.13 -20.13 6.51
CA PHE A 115 -6.10 -20.01 7.53
C PHE A 115 -6.72 -19.53 8.86
N PRO A 116 -7.54 -20.36 9.53
CA PRO A 116 -8.28 -19.96 10.73
C PRO A 116 -7.38 -19.61 11.92
N GLU A 117 -6.16 -20.14 11.97
CA GLU A 117 -5.15 -19.83 13.00
C GLU A 117 -4.41 -18.50 12.74
N LYS A 118 -4.53 -17.95 11.52
CA LYS A 118 -3.86 -16.71 11.11
C LYS A 118 -4.78 -15.51 11.29
N HIS A 119 -4.18 -14.35 11.53
CA HIS A 119 -4.91 -13.13 11.82
C HIS A 119 -4.74 -12.07 10.75
N VAL A 120 -5.84 -11.45 10.32
CA VAL A 120 -5.82 -10.32 9.37
C VAL A 120 -6.49 -9.14 10.03
N SER A 121 -5.82 -7.99 10.03
CA SER A 121 -6.40 -6.72 10.48
C SER A 121 -6.13 -5.60 9.48
N PHE A 122 -6.87 -4.49 9.58
CA PHE A 122 -6.61 -3.30 8.79
C PHE A 122 -5.96 -2.20 9.64
N ALA A 123 -5.06 -1.45 9.01
CA ALA A 123 -4.61 -0.15 9.49
C ALA A 123 -5.10 0.93 8.52
N PHE A 124 -6.25 1.52 8.82
CA PHE A 124 -6.90 2.47 7.93
C PHE A 124 -6.08 3.75 7.81
N PRO A 125 -5.74 4.21 6.58
CA PRO A 125 -5.15 5.52 6.40
C PRO A 125 -6.07 6.63 6.96
N ALA A 126 -5.49 7.78 7.32
CA ALA A 126 -6.27 8.90 7.84
C ALA A 126 -7.43 9.24 6.88
N PHE A 127 -8.61 9.40 7.46
CA PHE A 127 -9.84 9.71 6.74
C PHE A 127 -10.30 8.65 5.72
N ARG A 128 -9.72 7.44 5.76
CA ARG A 128 -10.06 6.30 4.88
C ARG A 128 -10.65 5.10 5.63
N LYS A 129 -11.13 5.31 6.87
CA LYS A 129 -11.81 4.25 7.63
C LYS A 129 -13.05 3.76 6.89
N ASN A 130 -13.15 2.45 6.69
CA ASN A 130 -14.29 1.83 6.05
C ASN A 130 -15.12 1.00 7.06
N LYS A 131 -16.45 1.19 7.07
CA LYS A 131 -17.36 0.50 8.00
C LYS A 131 -17.48 -1.00 7.71
N GLU A 132 -17.48 -1.40 6.45
CA GLU A 132 -17.55 -2.82 6.07
C GLU A 132 -16.28 -3.55 6.52
N LEU A 133 -15.11 -3.00 6.18
CA LEU A 133 -13.83 -3.58 6.60
C LEU A 133 -13.67 -3.61 8.12
N SER A 134 -14.15 -2.57 8.82
CA SER A 134 -14.17 -2.56 10.30
C SER A 134 -15.07 -3.64 10.89
N LYS A 135 -16.17 -4.01 10.22
CA LYS A 135 -17.02 -5.14 10.66
C LYS A 135 -16.35 -6.47 10.36
N LEU A 136 -15.65 -6.57 9.23
CA LEU A 136 -14.93 -7.77 8.83
C LEU A 136 -13.77 -8.07 9.80
N CYS A 137 -13.05 -7.05 10.25
CA CYS A 137 -11.92 -7.15 11.19
C CYS A 137 -12.06 -6.09 12.30
N PRO A 138 -12.80 -6.35 13.39
CA PRO A 138 -13.10 -5.38 14.45
C PRO A 138 -11.88 -4.78 15.17
N GLU A 139 -10.78 -5.52 15.23
CA GLU A 139 -9.50 -5.13 15.82
C GLU A 139 -8.67 -4.17 14.96
N SER A 140 -9.20 -3.77 13.80
CA SER A 140 -8.55 -2.81 12.91
C SER A 140 -8.35 -1.44 13.56
N THR A 141 -7.23 -0.81 13.22
CA THR A 141 -6.80 0.48 13.79
C THR A 141 -6.83 1.59 12.74
N ASN A 142 -6.66 2.85 13.19
CA ASN A 142 -6.57 3.99 12.30
C ASN A 142 -5.20 4.64 12.43
N ILE A 143 -4.57 4.95 11.30
CA ILE A 143 -3.37 5.77 11.23
C ILE A 143 -3.79 7.23 11.31
N LYS A 144 -3.37 7.93 12.36
CA LYS A 144 -3.69 9.34 12.59
C LYS A 144 -2.82 10.26 11.73
N PRO A 145 -3.31 11.44 11.32
CA PRO A 145 -2.54 12.42 10.54
C PRO A 145 -1.14 12.73 11.12
N GLN A 146 -1.03 12.83 12.45
CA GLN A 146 0.23 13.16 13.14
C GLN A 146 1.28 12.05 13.01
N GLN A 147 0.87 10.80 12.78
CA GLN A 147 1.79 9.69 12.61
C GLN A 147 2.56 9.82 11.29
N TYR A 148 1.93 10.28 10.21
CA TYR A 148 2.64 10.49 8.94
C TYR A 148 3.78 11.51 9.07
N ALA A 149 3.57 12.59 9.82
CA ALA A 149 4.59 13.60 10.06
C ALA A 149 5.75 13.06 10.91
N ARG A 150 5.46 12.17 11.87
CA ARG A 150 6.45 11.58 12.76
C ARG A 150 7.32 10.51 12.10
N PHE A 151 6.76 9.77 11.15
CA PHE A 151 7.41 8.61 10.52
C PHE A 151 7.84 8.90 9.07
N GLN A 152 8.41 10.07 8.83
CA GLN A 152 9.06 10.39 7.54
C GLN A 152 10.51 9.87 7.51
N PHE A 153 11.01 9.62 6.31
CA PHE A 153 12.44 9.40 6.10
C PHE A 153 13.25 10.62 6.56
N PRO A 154 14.48 10.42 7.06
CA PRO A 154 15.39 11.53 7.27
C PRO A 154 15.61 12.31 5.97
N TYR A 155 15.84 13.62 6.12
CA TYR A 155 16.13 14.50 4.99
C TYR A 155 17.49 15.20 5.21
N PRO A 156 18.47 15.00 4.31
CA PRO A 156 18.42 14.10 3.14
C PRO A 156 18.45 12.61 3.53
N TYR A 157 18.01 11.74 2.62
CA TYR A 157 18.15 10.28 2.78
C TYR A 157 19.39 9.81 2.02
N THR A 158 20.28 9.08 2.69
CA THR A 158 21.46 8.48 2.05
C THR A 158 21.21 6.99 1.88
N LEU A 159 21.17 6.52 0.63
CA LEU A 159 21.06 5.10 0.31
C LEU A 159 22.30 4.33 0.79
N LYS A 160 22.19 3.02 0.95
CA LYS A 160 23.32 2.13 1.31
C LYS A 160 24.49 2.19 0.33
N ASP A 161 24.22 2.52 -0.93
CA ASP A 161 25.26 2.70 -1.97
C ASP A 161 25.89 4.10 -1.99
N GLY A 162 25.52 4.97 -1.05
CA GLY A 162 26.07 6.32 -0.90
C GLY A 162 25.37 7.39 -1.74
N ARG A 163 24.42 7.05 -2.61
CA ARG A 163 23.62 8.06 -3.33
C ARG A 163 22.71 8.83 -2.36
N VAL A 164 22.61 10.14 -2.55
CA VAL A 164 21.79 11.02 -1.72
C VAL A 164 20.48 11.35 -2.44
N ILE A 165 19.36 11.10 -1.78
CA ILE A 165 18.01 11.44 -2.25
C ILE A 165 17.49 12.64 -1.45
N SER A 166 17.15 13.70 -2.18
CA SER A 166 16.55 14.91 -1.62
C SER A 166 15.03 14.89 -1.77
N LYS A 167 14.33 15.25 -0.69
CA LYS A 167 12.91 15.56 -0.65
C LYS A 167 12.60 16.75 -1.57
N PRO A 168 11.52 16.70 -2.37
CA PRO A 168 11.03 17.85 -3.13
C PRO A 168 10.66 19.00 -2.20
N GLN A 169 10.91 20.25 -2.59
CA GLN A 169 10.57 21.43 -1.77
C GLN A 169 9.09 21.53 -1.39
N SER A 170 8.20 20.90 -2.16
CA SER A 170 6.75 20.98 -2.00
C SER A 170 6.14 19.88 -1.11
N TRP A 171 6.93 19.03 -0.46
CA TRP A 171 6.44 17.97 0.42
C TRP A 171 6.38 18.39 1.90
#